data_AF-A0A2W2EVT1-F1
#
_entry.id   AF-A0A2W2EVT1-F1
#
_cell.length_a   1.000
_cell.length_b   1.000
_cell.length_c   1.000
_cell.angle_alpha   90.00
_cell.angle_beta   90.00
_cell.angle_gamma   90.00
#
_symmetry.space_group_name_H-M   'P 1'
#
loop_
_entity.id
_entity.type
_entity.pdbx_description
1 polymer ?
#
loop_
_entity_poly.entity_id
_entity_poly.type
_entity_poly.pdbx_seq_one_letter_code
_entity_poly.pdbx_strand_id
1 'polypeptide(L)'
;GDERGDGDVVLLLHGLTSSSDIFVMPEITNLVTFLHRNGFDDVWTLDFRMSSHFPYDIETRGSTLDDIAHYDYPPALAEIRRHVGERRIHVIAHCLGSVSFCMSLFGGAVDGIASLVCNSVGLTPRVPAWSKAKLAFAATAFEYVFGLPYIDPRFSDAPPFSRRWLLAKAVSAFHPECREPACHMQSFMWGSGRPAMYVHRNLARETHTHERLADLNGATGVQYYRHVNKMVRAGRAVKCYPEDPRHAALPDDYLERAAEVSTPILFLTGDRNNVFTDSNIVCHGILDRAAPGRHELQLLPGYGHIDPIIGKNAHIDVFPRMVDFIKRQAGVSEPWQRASMRT
;
A
#
# COMPACT_ATOMS: atom_id res chain seq x y z
N GLY A 1 36.66 6.62 12.41
CA GLY A 1 36.36 7.16 11.09
C GLY A 1 35.83 6.03 10.24
N ASP A 2 34.50 5.92 10.19
CA ASP A 2 33.70 5.43 9.06
C ASP A 2 32.23 5.62 9.47
N GLU A 3 31.72 6.85 9.35
CA GLU A 3 30.30 7.19 9.54
C GLU A 3 29.65 7.40 8.17
N ARG A 4 29.78 6.40 7.29
CA ARG A 4 28.94 6.30 6.10
C ARG A 4 27.64 5.63 6.53
N GLY A 5 26.50 6.09 6.00
CA GLY A 5 25.22 5.40 6.11
C GLY A 5 25.18 4.02 5.42
N ASP A 6 26.34 3.38 5.21
CA ASP A 6 26.48 2.02 4.70
C ASP A 6 26.01 1.05 5.78
N GLY A 7 24.78 0.56 5.63
CA GLY A 7 24.26 -0.52 6.46
C GLY A 7 22.81 -0.40 6.89
N ASP A 8 22.13 0.72 6.64
CA ASP A 8 20.69 0.78 6.95
C ASP A 8 19.88 -0.11 5.99
N VAL A 9 18.86 -0.76 6.55
CA VAL A 9 18.02 -1.73 5.86
C VAL A 9 16.73 -1.05 5.45
N VAL A 10 16.31 -1.24 4.20
CA VAL A 10 15.02 -0.72 3.71
C VAL A 10 14.08 -1.87 3.41
N LEU A 11 12.99 -1.96 4.17
CA LEU A 11 11.91 -2.94 3.96
C LEU A 11 10.78 -2.31 3.14
N LEU A 12 10.42 -2.96 2.03
CA LEU A 12 9.36 -2.56 1.13
C LEU A 12 8.13 -3.46 1.32
N LEU A 13 6.98 -2.83 1.59
CA LEU A 13 5.71 -3.52 1.86
C LEU A 13 4.68 -3.15 0.80
N HIS A 14 4.23 -4.16 0.05
CA HIS A 14 3.23 -4.00 -1.00
C HIS A 14 1.81 -3.78 -0.42
N GLY A 15 0.89 -3.39 -1.29
CA GLY A 15 -0.52 -3.19 -0.97
C GLY A 15 -1.38 -4.41 -1.24
N LEU A 16 -2.67 -4.28 -0.97
CA LEU A 16 -3.67 -5.27 -1.35
C LEU A 16 -3.58 -5.58 -2.84
N THR A 17 -3.63 -6.87 -3.18
CA THR A 17 -3.59 -7.42 -4.55
C THR A 17 -2.27 -7.26 -5.28
N SER A 18 -1.33 -6.47 -4.76
CA SER A 18 0.01 -6.40 -5.29
C SER A 18 0.90 -7.48 -4.67
N SER A 19 2.10 -7.62 -5.21
CA SER A 19 3.21 -8.37 -4.60
C SER A 19 4.47 -7.50 -4.58
N SER A 20 5.59 -8.06 -4.16
CA SER A 20 6.91 -7.44 -4.28
C SER A 20 7.24 -6.93 -5.70
N ASP A 21 6.58 -7.46 -6.74
CA ASP A 21 6.82 -7.13 -8.15
C ASP A 21 6.66 -5.64 -8.47
N ILE A 22 5.79 -4.92 -7.74
CA ILE A 22 5.58 -3.48 -7.95
C ILE A 22 6.85 -2.67 -7.67
N PHE A 23 7.81 -3.21 -6.90
CA PHE A 23 9.05 -2.53 -6.53
C PHE A 23 10.23 -2.84 -7.45
N VAL A 24 10.11 -3.85 -8.31
CA VAL A 24 11.20 -4.39 -9.15
C VAL A 24 10.87 -4.39 -10.66
N MET A 25 9.86 -3.61 -11.06
CA MET A 25 9.43 -3.48 -12.45
C MET A 25 10.59 -3.16 -13.42
N PRO A 26 10.87 -4.00 -14.42
CA PRO A 26 11.98 -3.76 -15.36
C PRO A 26 11.70 -2.65 -16.37
N GLU A 27 10.44 -2.26 -16.57
CA GLU A 27 10.02 -1.30 -17.59
C GLU A 27 10.32 0.17 -17.20
N ILE A 28 10.67 0.41 -15.94
CA ILE A 28 10.92 1.73 -15.37
C ILE A 28 12.18 1.68 -14.48
N THR A 29 12.72 2.85 -14.12
CA THR A 29 13.65 2.90 -12.98
C THR A 29 12.84 2.61 -11.71
N ASN A 30 12.84 1.35 -11.28
CA ASN A 30 12.06 0.89 -10.13
C ASN A 30 12.67 1.29 -8.78
N LEU A 31 11.87 1.17 -7.72
CA LEU A 31 12.23 1.63 -6.39
C LEU A 31 13.47 0.92 -5.82
N VAL A 32 13.57 -0.40 -6.00
CA VAL A 32 14.73 -1.18 -5.52
C VAL A 32 16.02 -0.72 -6.21
N THR A 33 16.01 -0.61 -7.54
CA THR A 33 17.16 -0.10 -8.31
C THR A 33 17.52 1.32 -7.91
N PHE A 34 16.51 2.16 -7.66
CA PHE A 34 16.73 3.53 -7.21
C PHE A 34 17.36 3.58 -5.82
N LEU A 35 16.91 2.76 -4.87
CA LEU A 35 17.48 2.67 -3.53
C LEU A 35 18.94 2.23 -3.55
N HIS A 36 19.27 1.18 -4.30
CA HIS A 36 20.66 0.72 -4.48
C HIS A 36 21.55 1.80 -5.09
N ARG A 37 21.08 2.49 -6.14
CA ARG A 37 21.82 3.63 -6.75
C ARG A 37 22.02 4.81 -5.79
N ASN A 38 21.29 4.86 -4.68
CA ASN A 38 21.37 5.93 -3.68
C ASN A 38 22.01 5.47 -2.36
N GLY A 39 22.70 4.32 -2.34
CA GLY A 39 23.51 3.87 -1.20
C GLY A 39 22.76 3.04 -0.16
N PHE A 40 21.61 2.45 -0.53
CA PHE A 40 20.96 1.42 0.30
C PHE A 40 21.27 0.05 -0.30
N ASP A 41 22.27 -0.64 0.24
CA ASP A 41 22.69 -1.94 -0.29
C ASP A 41 21.81 -3.10 0.19
N ASP A 42 21.09 -2.91 1.31
CA ASP A 42 20.29 -3.94 1.95
C ASP A 42 18.79 -3.60 1.85
N VAL A 43 18.16 -4.01 0.75
CA VAL A 43 16.74 -3.77 0.45
C VAL A 43 15.96 -5.08 0.48
N TRP A 44 14.96 -5.16 1.34
CA TRP A 44 14.08 -6.31 1.51
C TRP A 44 12.71 -6.01 0.95
N THR A 45 12.10 -6.96 0.25
CA THR A 45 10.69 -6.93 -0.13
C THR A 45 9.96 -8.06 0.58
N LEU A 46 8.83 -7.76 1.22
CA LEU A 46 8.04 -8.76 1.93
C LEU A 46 6.75 -9.04 1.18
N ASP A 47 6.59 -10.28 0.72
CA ASP A 47 5.30 -10.85 0.38
C ASP A 47 4.68 -11.49 1.63
N PHE A 48 3.56 -10.93 2.08
CA PHE A 48 2.80 -11.37 3.26
C PHE A 48 1.41 -11.88 2.85
N ARG A 49 0.52 -12.25 3.78
CA ARG A 49 -0.73 -13.00 3.47
C ARG A 49 -1.77 -12.29 2.59
N MET A 50 -1.44 -11.12 2.04
CA MET A 50 -2.24 -10.33 1.12
C MET A 50 -1.60 -10.23 -0.28
N SER A 51 -0.49 -10.93 -0.50
CA SER A 51 0.26 -10.92 -1.76
C SER A 51 -0.43 -11.72 -2.84
N SER A 52 -0.52 -11.15 -4.05
CA SER A 52 -1.01 -11.88 -5.23
C SER A 52 -0.18 -13.11 -5.60
N HIS A 53 1.03 -13.27 -5.05
CA HIS A 53 1.83 -14.48 -5.22
C HIS A 53 1.22 -15.69 -4.50
N PHE A 54 0.34 -15.47 -3.52
CA PHE A 54 -0.24 -16.55 -2.76
C PHE A 54 -1.60 -16.96 -3.32
N PRO A 55 -1.73 -18.21 -3.84
CA PRO A 55 -2.95 -18.66 -4.51
C PRO A 55 -4.15 -18.71 -3.55
N TYR A 56 -3.90 -18.77 -2.25
CA TYR A 56 -4.96 -18.79 -1.26
C TYR A 56 -5.75 -17.48 -1.14
N ASP A 57 -5.27 -16.39 -1.72
CA ASP A 57 -5.99 -15.12 -1.70
C ASP A 57 -7.23 -15.11 -2.60
N ILE A 58 -7.45 -16.17 -3.40
CA ILE A 58 -8.69 -16.36 -4.15
C ILE A 58 -9.72 -17.24 -3.41
N GLU A 59 -9.37 -17.73 -2.22
CA GLU A 59 -10.23 -18.57 -1.38
C GLU A 59 -11.04 -17.72 -0.39
N THR A 60 -12.19 -18.23 0.04
CA THR A 60 -12.98 -17.62 1.11
C THR A 60 -12.25 -17.78 2.44
N ARG A 61 -11.69 -16.68 2.98
CA ARG A 61 -10.94 -16.68 4.25
C ARG A 61 -11.41 -15.62 5.23
N GLY A 62 -11.31 -15.90 6.53
CA GLY A 62 -11.66 -14.94 7.59
C GLY A 62 -10.55 -13.97 7.97
N SER A 63 -9.44 -13.92 7.22
CA SER A 63 -8.28 -13.11 7.56
C SER A 63 -8.57 -11.62 7.48
N THR A 64 -8.03 -10.89 8.44
CA THR A 64 -8.22 -9.46 8.65
C THR A 64 -6.87 -8.73 8.61
N LEU A 65 -6.88 -7.40 8.55
CA LEU A 65 -5.67 -6.61 8.74
C LEU A 65 -5.07 -6.76 10.16
N ASP A 66 -5.85 -7.20 11.17
CA ASP A 66 -5.31 -7.50 12.50
C ASP A 66 -4.42 -8.75 12.45
N ASP A 67 -4.79 -9.75 11.64
CA ASP A 67 -3.96 -10.93 11.45
C ASP A 67 -2.62 -10.58 10.80
N ILE A 68 -2.61 -9.65 9.85
CA ILE A 68 -1.36 -9.16 9.23
C ILE A 68 -0.53 -8.42 10.28
N ALA A 69 -1.15 -7.46 10.98
CA ALA A 69 -0.49 -6.65 11.98
C ALA A 69 0.11 -7.47 13.13
N HIS A 70 -0.58 -8.54 13.56
CA HIS A 70 -0.17 -9.35 14.71
C HIS A 70 0.75 -10.52 14.33
N TYR A 71 0.58 -11.10 13.14
CA TYR A 71 1.20 -12.39 12.82
C TYR A 71 2.07 -12.42 11.56
N ASP A 72 2.09 -11.36 10.74
CA ASP A 72 2.96 -11.31 9.56
C ASP A 72 4.20 -10.46 9.83
N TYR A 73 4.00 -9.21 10.27
CA TYR A 73 5.12 -8.29 10.44
C TYR A 73 6.07 -8.65 11.59
N PRO A 74 5.61 -9.07 12.79
CA PRO A 74 6.52 -9.42 13.87
C PRO A 74 7.51 -10.55 13.50
N PRO A 75 7.08 -11.72 12.97
CA PRO A 75 8.03 -12.75 12.56
C PRO A 75 8.88 -12.33 11.35
N ALA A 76 8.35 -11.56 10.40
CA ALA A 76 9.14 -11.06 9.28
C ALA A 76 10.27 -10.12 9.74
N LEU A 77 9.99 -9.20 10.66
CA LEU A 77 11.01 -8.33 11.24
C LEU A 77 11.98 -9.10 12.12
N ALA A 78 11.52 -10.09 12.88
CA ALA A 78 12.40 -10.98 13.64
C ALA A 78 13.38 -11.72 12.72
N GLU A 79 12.91 -12.20 11.56
CA GLU A 79 13.78 -12.83 10.56
C GLU A 79 14.78 -11.83 9.98
N ILE A 80 14.34 -10.65 9.55
CA ILE A 80 15.24 -9.60 9.07
C ILE A 80 16.30 -9.28 10.13
N ARG A 81 15.89 -9.09 11.39
CA ARG A 81 16.78 -8.85 12.55
C ARG A 81 17.83 -9.95 12.73
N ARG A 82 17.52 -11.21 12.44
CA ARG A 82 18.51 -12.30 12.47
C ARG A 82 19.62 -12.14 11.43
N HIS A 83 19.31 -11.55 10.27
CA HIS A 83 20.29 -11.30 9.20
C HIS A 83 21.01 -9.97 9.36
N VAL A 84 20.32 -8.96 9.92
CA VAL A 84 20.82 -7.57 9.94
C VAL A 84 21.28 -7.07 11.30
N GLY A 85 20.98 -7.79 12.37
CA GLY A 85 21.30 -7.39 13.74
C GLY A 85 20.65 -6.06 14.11
N GLU A 86 21.43 -5.19 14.76
CA GLU A 86 20.98 -3.89 15.28
C GLU A 86 20.95 -2.77 14.22
N ARG A 87 21.25 -3.08 12.96
CA ARG A 87 21.19 -2.11 11.84
C ARG A 87 19.80 -1.48 11.76
N ARG A 88 19.70 -0.18 11.50
CA ARG A 88 18.38 0.48 11.48
C ARG A 88 17.52 -0.06 10.34
N ILE A 89 16.24 -0.24 10.60
CA ILE A 89 15.27 -0.66 9.60
C ILE A 89 14.35 0.52 9.29
N HIS A 90 14.34 0.93 8.03
CA HIS A 90 13.40 1.88 7.48
C HIS A 90 12.36 1.13 6.66
N VAL A 91 11.11 1.59 6.68
CA VAL A 91 10.02 0.90 6.00
C VAL A 91 9.38 1.84 4.98
N ILE A 92 9.15 1.35 3.76
CA ILE A 92 8.32 2.01 2.76
C ILE A 92 7.12 1.12 2.50
N ALA A 93 5.94 1.57 2.89
CA ALA A 93 4.72 0.79 2.82
C ALA A 93 3.68 1.45 1.92
N HIS A 94 2.96 0.62 1.16
CA HIS A 94 1.94 1.07 0.21
C HIS A 94 0.54 0.56 0.56
N CYS A 95 -0.47 1.41 0.40
CA CYS A 95 -1.89 1.03 0.43
C CYS A 95 -2.25 0.27 1.73
N LEU A 96 -2.97 -0.87 1.66
CA LEU A 96 -3.35 -1.64 2.85
C LEU A 96 -2.15 -2.26 3.58
N GLY A 97 -1.00 -2.44 2.93
CA GLY A 97 0.26 -2.76 3.61
C GLY A 97 0.72 -1.62 4.51
N SER A 98 0.55 -0.36 4.08
CA SER A 98 0.78 0.82 4.92
C SER A 98 -0.19 0.90 6.11
N VAL A 99 -1.48 0.62 5.89
CA VAL A 99 -2.49 0.60 6.97
C VAL A 99 -2.14 -0.46 8.01
N SER A 100 -1.94 -1.70 7.58
CA SER A 100 -1.68 -2.82 8.50
C SER A 100 -0.32 -2.71 9.18
N PHE A 101 0.71 -2.17 8.51
CA PHE A 101 1.98 -1.90 9.17
C PHE A 101 1.86 -0.80 10.22
N CYS A 102 1.12 0.27 9.94
CA CYS A 102 0.80 1.28 10.96
C CYS A 102 0.01 0.65 12.13
N MET A 103 -0.95 -0.24 11.86
CA MET A 103 -1.67 -0.95 12.92
C MET A 103 -0.71 -1.79 13.78
N SER A 104 0.24 -2.48 13.16
CA SER A 104 1.25 -3.26 13.89
C SER A 104 2.13 -2.36 14.78
N LEU A 105 2.61 -1.24 14.22
CA LEU A 105 3.50 -0.30 14.90
C LEU A 105 2.79 0.43 16.06
N PHE A 106 1.61 0.98 15.80
CA PHE A 106 0.83 1.69 16.82
C PHE A 106 0.11 0.76 17.80
N GLY A 107 -0.10 -0.49 17.40
CA GLY A 107 -0.55 -1.55 18.30
C GLY A 107 0.55 -2.11 19.20
N GLY A 108 1.82 -1.72 18.99
CA GLY A 108 2.96 -2.21 19.74
C GLY A 108 3.35 -3.66 19.42
N ALA A 109 2.84 -4.24 18.33
CA ALA A 109 3.24 -5.57 17.87
C ALA A 109 4.62 -5.53 17.17
N VAL A 110 4.98 -4.39 16.59
CA VAL A 110 6.33 -4.12 16.07
C VAL A 110 6.87 -2.83 16.65
N ASP A 111 8.18 -2.79 16.85
CA ASP A 111 8.94 -1.64 17.34
C ASP A 111 10.29 -1.55 16.60
N GLY A 112 11.18 -0.66 17.06
CA GLY A 112 12.56 -0.59 16.53
C GLY A 112 12.66 -0.17 15.06
N ILE A 113 11.67 0.58 14.56
CA ILE A 113 11.64 1.11 13.19
C ILE A 113 12.21 2.53 13.20
N ALA A 114 13.22 2.79 12.38
CA ALA A 114 13.91 4.08 12.33
C ALA A 114 13.10 5.15 11.60
N SER A 115 12.39 4.78 10.53
CA SER A 115 11.42 5.66 9.88
C SER A 115 10.43 4.87 9.04
N LEU A 116 9.27 5.47 8.78
CA LEU A 116 8.23 4.89 7.93
C LEU A 116 7.80 5.87 6.83
N VAL A 117 7.75 5.42 5.59
CA VAL A 117 7.09 6.11 4.47
C VAL A 117 5.74 5.45 4.23
N CYS A 118 4.66 6.19 4.48
CA CYS A 118 3.28 5.75 4.28
C CYS A 118 2.75 6.29 2.95
N ASN A 119 2.74 5.46 1.91
CA ASN A 119 2.18 5.84 0.63
C ASN A 119 0.66 5.61 0.57
N SER A 120 -0.06 6.69 0.24
CA SER A 120 -1.49 6.80 -0.03
C SER A 120 -2.46 6.64 1.14
N VAL A 121 -2.12 5.91 2.20
CA VAL A 121 -2.99 5.76 3.38
C VAL A 121 -2.21 5.29 4.63
N GLY A 122 -2.59 5.78 5.80
CA GLY A 122 -2.11 5.34 7.12
C GLY A 122 -3.26 4.85 8.00
N LEU A 123 -3.33 5.30 9.26
CA LEU A 123 -4.35 4.87 10.23
C LEU A 123 -5.75 5.48 10.02
N THR A 124 -5.95 6.35 9.03
CA THR A 124 -7.26 6.94 8.76
C THR A 124 -7.71 6.68 7.32
N PRO A 125 -8.12 5.44 6.99
CA PRO A 125 -8.62 5.12 5.66
C PRO A 125 -9.91 5.91 5.38
N ARG A 126 -9.85 6.77 4.36
CA ARG A 126 -10.96 7.59 3.87
C ARG A 126 -11.09 7.37 2.38
N VAL A 127 -12.29 6.96 1.97
CA VAL A 127 -12.58 6.61 0.58
C VAL A 127 -13.66 7.54 0.02
N PRO A 128 -13.76 7.70 -1.31
CA PRO A 128 -14.85 8.45 -1.94
C PRO A 128 -16.24 7.95 -1.54
N ALA A 129 -17.25 8.83 -1.60
CA ALA A 129 -18.62 8.50 -1.16
C ALA A 129 -19.19 7.27 -1.86
N TRP A 130 -18.96 7.13 -3.17
CA TRP A 130 -19.35 5.95 -3.94
C TRP A 130 -18.67 4.68 -3.41
N SER A 131 -17.37 4.75 -3.15
CA SER A 131 -16.62 3.62 -2.58
C SER A 131 -17.12 3.25 -1.18
N LYS A 132 -17.59 4.20 -0.35
CA LYS A 132 -18.23 3.89 0.95
C LYS A 132 -19.48 3.05 0.78
N ALA A 133 -20.35 3.41 -0.16
CA ALA A 133 -21.54 2.63 -0.48
C ALA A 133 -21.14 1.23 -0.98
N LYS A 134 -20.13 1.15 -1.86
CA LYS A 134 -19.59 -0.13 -2.33
C LYS A 134 -19.08 -0.98 -1.16
N LEU A 135 -18.25 -0.43 -0.26
CA LEU A 135 -17.69 -1.15 0.88
C LEU A 135 -18.77 -1.75 1.78
N ALA A 136 -19.89 -1.05 1.97
CA ALA A 136 -20.98 -1.49 2.84
C ALA A 136 -21.73 -2.72 2.31
N PHE A 137 -21.81 -2.90 0.98
CA PHE A 137 -22.62 -3.95 0.35
C PHE A 137 -21.79 -4.98 -0.42
N ALA A 138 -20.56 -4.68 -0.83
CA ALA A 138 -19.78 -5.50 -1.75
C ALA A 138 -19.52 -6.91 -1.20
N ALA A 139 -19.03 -7.05 0.04
CA ALA A 139 -18.75 -8.37 0.61
C ALA A 139 -19.99 -9.28 0.55
N THR A 140 -21.13 -8.77 1.01
CA THR A 140 -22.39 -9.53 1.01
C THR A 140 -22.89 -9.82 -0.41
N ALA A 141 -22.84 -8.83 -1.32
CA ALA A 141 -23.29 -9.01 -2.70
C ALA A 141 -22.42 -10.03 -3.46
N PHE A 142 -21.10 -9.94 -3.34
CA PHE A 142 -20.17 -10.85 -4.01
C PHE A 142 -20.28 -12.28 -3.48
N GLU A 143 -20.33 -12.45 -2.15
CA GLU A 143 -20.41 -13.78 -1.53
C GLU A 143 -21.78 -14.45 -1.74
N TYR A 144 -22.87 -13.74 -1.47
CA TYR A 144 -24.19 -14.36 -1.36
C TYR A 144 -25.08 -14.16 -2.60
N VAL A 145 -24.88 -13.09 -3.38
CA VAL A 145 -25.71 -12.80 -4.57
C VAL A 145 -25.01 -13.29 -5.84
N PHE A 146 -23.75 -12.91 -6.04
CA PHE A 146 -23.01 -13.27 -7.26
C PHE A 146 -22.30 -14.62 -7.18
N GLY A 147 -22.06 -15.14 -5.97
CA GLY A 147 -21.31 -16.38 -5.74
C GLY A 147 -19.87 -16.27 -6.26
N LEU A 148 -19.26 -15.09 -6.11
CA LEU A 148 -17.90 -14.77 -6.52
C LEU A 148 -17.09 -14.45 -5.24
N PRO A 149 -16.39 -15.43 -4.65
CA PRO A 149 -15.66 -15.23 -3.40
C PRO A 149 -14.41 -14.34 -3.56
N TYR A 150 -13.99 -14.12 -4.81
CA TYR A 150 -12.88 -13.26 -5.19
C TYR A 150 -13.23 -12.43 -6.43
N ILE A 151 -12.41 -11.41 -6.67
CA ILE A 151 -12.42 -10.52 -7.82
C ILE A 151 -11.01 -10.51 -8.43
N ASP A 152 -10.91 -10.55 -9.75
CA ASP A 152 -9.63 -10.61 -10.47
C ASP A 152 -9.67 -9.67 -11.68
N PRO A 153 -8.62 -8.86 -11.91
CA PRO A 153 -8.47 -8.08 -13.12
C PRO A 153 -8.54 -8.89 -14.42
N ARG A 154 -8.19 -10.18 -14.39
CA ARG A 154 -8.23 -11.12 -15.54
C ARG A 154 -9.60 -11.71 -15.82
N PHE A 155 -10.67 -11.20 -15.19
CA PHE A 155 -12.02 -11.71 -15.47
C PHE A 155 -12.46 -11.59 -16.94
N SER A 156 -11.82 -10.74 -17.74
CA SER A 156 -12.03 -10.68 -19.19
C SER A 156 -11.64 -11.95 -19.94
N ASP A 157 -10.73 -12.75 -19.38
CA ASP A 157 -10.11 -13.91 -20.03
C ASP A 157 -10.85 -15.20 -19.66
N ALA A 158 -11.80 -15.10 -18.73
CA ALA A 158 -12.69 -16.20 -18.40
C ALA A 158 -13.51 -16.65 -19.62
N PRO A 159 -13.97 -17.93 -19.66
CA PRO A 159 -14.78 -18.43 -20.75
C PRO A 159 -15.97 -17.52 -21.08
N PRO A 160 -16.28 -17.28 -22.37
CA PRO A 160 -17.40 -16.45 -22.77
C PRO A 160 -18.71 -16.86 -22.10
N PHE A 161 -19.53 -15.87 -21.74
CA PHE A 161 -20.80 -16.04 -21.02
C PHE A 161 -20.71 -16.61 -19.60
N SER A 162 -19.51 -16.87 -19.07
CA SER A 162 -19.35 -17.13 -17.64
C SER A 162 -19.66 -15.88 -16.81
N ARG A 163 -20.02 -16.06 -15.52
CA ARG A 163 -20.30 -14.93 -14.59
C ARG A 163 -19.15 -13.93 -14.53
N ARG A 164 -17.90 -14.42 -14.49
CA ARG A 164 -16.68 -13.60 -14.46
C ARG A 164 -16.54 -12.78 -15.73
N TRP A 165 -16.69 -13.42 -16.89
CA TRP A 165 -16.63 -12.75 -18.18
C TRP A 165 -17.72 -11.68 -18.34
N LEU A 166 -18.96 -12.01 -17.97
CA LEU A 166 -20.09 -11.07 -18.03
C LEU A 166 -19.85 -9.84 -17.14
N LEU A 167 -19.33 -10.04 -15.93
CA LEU A 167 -18.96 -8.93 -15.04
C LEU A 167 -17.88 -8.05 -15.68
N ALA A 168 -16.80 -8.62 -16.22
CA ALA A 168 -15.73 -7.85 -16.86
C ALA A 168 -16.20 -7.06 -18.08
N LYS A 169 -17.10 -7.63 -18.90
CA LYS A 169 -17.71 -6.92 -20.05
C LYS A 169 -18.64 -5.81 -19.59
N ALA A 170 -19.46 -6.06 -18.56
CA ALA A 170 -20.32 -5.03 -17.99
C ALA A 170 -19.47 -3.87 -17.43
N VAL A 171 -18.42 -4.16 -16.65
CA VAL A 171 -17.48 -3.16 -16.15
C VAL A 171 -16.85 -2.38 -17.30
N SER A 172 -16.31 -3.06 -18.32
CA SER A 172 -15.66 -2.40 -19.46
C SER A 172 -16.60 -1.50 -20.27
N ALA A 173 -17.89 -1.83 -20.36
CA ALA A 173 -18.87 -0.98 -21.04
C ALA A 173 -19.02 0.42 -20.39
N PHE A 174 -18.68 0.52 -19.10
CA PHE A 174 -18.68 1.79 -18.37
C PHE A 174 -17.30 2.42 -18.22
N HIS A 175 -16.24 1.90 -18.86
CA HIS A 175 -14.88 2.47 -18.75
C HIS A 175 -14.33 2.81 -20.15
N PRO A 176 -14.73 3.96 -20.75
CA PRO A 176 -14.29 4.37 -22.09
C PRO A 176 -12.89 5.02 -22.13
N GLU A 177 -12.25 5.25 -20.98
CA GLU A 177 -10.97 5.94 -20.85
C GLU A 177 -9.79 5.17 -21.45
N CYS A 178 -9.90 3.86 -21.65
CA CYS A 178 -8.91 3.03 -22.32
C CYS A 178 -9.52 1.74 -22.89
N ARG A 179 -8.68 0.85 -23.41
CA ARG A 179 -9.09 -0.45 -23.97
C ARG A 179 -8.59 -1.65 -23.18
N GLU A 180 -7.94 -1.42 -22.04
CA GLU A 180 -7.33 -2.47 -21.22
C GLU A 180 -8.34 -3.01 -20.19
N PRO A 181 -8.88 -4.23 -20.35
CA PRO A 181 -9.92 -4.75 -19.46
C PRO A 181 -9.44 -4.90 -18.02
N ALA A 182 -8.17 -5.24 -17.82
CA ALA A 182 -7.57 -5.29 -16.49
C ALA A 182 -7.66 -3.93 -15.80
N CYS A 183 -7.36 -2.83 -16.51
CA CYS A 183 -7.49 -1.47 -15.97
C CYS A 183 -8.92 -1.14 -15.52
N HIS A 184 -9.91 -1.53 -16.32
CA HIS A 184 -11.32 -1.31 -16.00
C HIS A 184 -11.73 -2.09 -14.74
N MET A 185 -11.32 -3.35 -14.66
CA MET A 185 -11.59 -4.19 -13.50
C MET A 185 -10.92 -3.64 -12.25
N GLN A 186 -9.66 -3.21 -12.31
CA GLN A 186 -8.95 -2.60 -11.20
C GLN A 186 -9.64 -1.34 -10.69
N SER A 187 -10.08 -0.46 -11.60
CA SER A 187 -10.82 0.75 -11.24
C SER A 187 -12.15 0.42 -10.57
N PHE A 188 -12.87 -0.58 -11.10
CA PHE A 188 -14.07 -1.11 -10.46
C PHE A 188 -13.78 -1.69 -9.09
N MET A 189 -12.70 -2.44 -8.90
CA MET A 189 -12.37 -3.17 -7.68
C MET A 189 -12.07 -2.25 -6.50
N TRP A 190 -11.28 -1.19 -6.67
CA TRP A 190 -10.68 -0.52 -5.51
C TRP A 190 -11.03 0.96 -5.32
N GLY A 191 -11.64 1.63 -6.30
CA GLY A 191 -11.93 3.05 -6.15
C GLY A 191 -13.17 3.52 -6.87
N SER A 192 -13.25 4.83 -7.04
CA SER A 192 -14.30 5.47 -7.83
C SER A 192 -13.65 6.34 -8.89
N GLY A 193 -13.58 5.88 -10.13
CA GLY A 193 -12.91 6.64 -11.17
C GLY A 193 -12.70 5.85 -12.44
N ARG A 194 -12.16 6.57 -13.43
CA ARG A 194 -11.95 6.14 -14.81
C ARG A 194 -10.66 6.76 -15.36
N PRO A 195 -9.47 6.31 -14.93
CA PRO A 195 -9.18 5.23 -13.98
C PRO A 195 -9.19 5.67 -12.49
N ALA A 196 -9.24 4.69 -11.56
CA ALA A 196 -9.23 4.97 -10.12
C ALA A 196 -7.84 4.84 -9.45
N MET A 197 -7.02 3.87 -9.88
CA MET A 197 -5.75 3.51 -9.21
C MET A 197 -4.57 4.38 -9.62
N TYR A 198 -4.52 4.82 -10.87
CA TYR A 198 -3.35 5.48 -11.47
C TYR A 198 -3.81 6.52 -12.46
N VAL A 199 -2.94 7.44 -12.84
CA VAL A 199 -3.20 8.33 -13.98
C VAL A 199 -2.50 7.75 -15.21
N HIS A 200 -3.24 7.44 -16.28
CA HIS A 200 -2.68 6.76 -17.47
C HIS A 200 -1.41 7.42 -18.03
N ARG A 201 -1.32 8.75 -18.02
CA ARG A 201 -0.14 9.46 -18.52
C ARG A 201 1.15 9.14 -17.73
N ASN A 202 1.01 8.73 -16.47
CA ASN A 202 2.12 8.41 -15.57
C ASN A 202 2.61 6.97 -15.77
N LEU A 203 1.84 6.11 -16.43
CA LEU A 203 2.26 4.75 -16.72
C LEU A 203 3.21 4.73 -17.94
N ALA A 204 4.17 3.80 -17.91
CA ALA A 204 4.83 3.36 -19.12
C ALA A 204 3.82 2.60 -19.99
N ARG A 205 4.02 2.60 -21.30
CA ARG A 205 3.08 1.94 -22.24
C ARG A 205 3.01 0.45 -21.95
N GLU A 206 4.17 -0.14 -21.72
CA GLU A 206 4.38 -1.55 -21.41
C GLU A 206 3.68 -1.93 -20.10
N THR A 207 3.73 -1.07 -19.08
CA THR A 207 3.00 -1.27 -17.82
C THR A 207 1.49 -1.26 -18.00
N HIS A 208 0.96 -0.40 -18.88
CA HIS A 208 -0.48 -0.20 -19.05
C HIS A 208 -1.15 -1.22 -19.99
N THR A 209 -0.36 -1.99 -20.75
CA THR A 209 -0.88 -2.89 -21.80
C THR A 209 -0.46 -4.32 -21.53
N HIS A 210 -0.93 -5.26 -22.37
CA HIS A 210 -0.49 -6.67 -22.36
C HIS A 210 -0.68 -7.36 -21.01
N GLU A 211 -1.81 -7.11 -20.34
CA GLU A 211 -2.17 -7.72 -19.04
C GLU A 211 -1.20 -7.37 -17.89
N ARG A 212 -0.19 -6.54 -18.13
CA ARG A 212 0.86 -6.24 -17.15
C ARG A 212 0.33 -5.63 -15.86
N LEU A 213 -0.76 -4.85 -15.95
CA LEU A 213 -1.46 -4.34 -14.78
C LEU A 213 -2.02 -5.47 -13.90
N ALA A 214 -2.55 -6.54 -14.50
CA ALA A 214 -3.06 -7.70 -13.80
C ALA A 214 -1.94 -8.57 -13.22
N ASP A 215 -0.74 -8.58 -13.83
CA ASP A 215 0.45 -9.20 -13.24
C ASP A 215 0.85 -8.50 -11.95
N LEU A 216 0.88 -7.16 -12.00
CA LEU A 216 1.26 -6.34 -10.86
C LEU A 216 0.20 -6.30 -9.75
N ASN A 217 -1.08 -6.43 -10.11
CA ASN A 217 -2.18 -6.44 -9.15
C ASN A 217 -3.17 -7.56 -9.52
N GLY A 218 -3.09 -8.67 -8.80
CA GLY A 218 -3.80 -9.91 -9.08
C GLY A 218 -5.18 -10.03 -8.44
N ALA A 219 -5.64 -11.27 -8.37
CA ALA A 219 -6.91 -11.62 -7.73
C ALA A 219 -6.88 -11.40 -6.22
N THR A 220 -8.05 -11.12 -5.64
CA THR A 220 -8.23 -11.04 -4.19
C THR A 220 -9.62 -11.45 -3.76
N GLY A 221 -9.71 -12.07 -2.60
CA GLY A 221 -10.94 -12.30 -1.87
C GLY A 221 -11.59 -10.98 -1.45
N VAL A 222 -12.90 -11.01 -1.24
CA VAL A 222 -13.69 -9.82 -0.84
C VAL A 222 -13.80 -9.64 0.68
N GLN A 223 -12.99 -10.36 1.45
CA GLN A 223 -13.13 -10.47 2.90
C GLN A 223 -12.60 -9.23 3.62
N TYR A 224 -11.51 -8.64 3.11
CA TYR A 224 -10.90 -7.42 3.64
C TYR A 224 -11.89 -6.24 3.68
N TYR A 225 -12.92 -6.24 2.81
CA TYR A 225 -13.96 -5.21 2.77
C TYR A 225 -14.62 -5.01 4.13
N ARG A 226 -14.82 -6.08 4.91
CA ARG A 226 -15.45 -6.00 6.25
C ARG A 226 -14.62 -5.12 7.17
N HIS A 227 -13.32 -5.37 7.26
CA HIS A 227 -12.43 -4.62 8.13
C HIS A 227 -12.23 -3.19 7.63
N VAL A 228 -11.99 -3.00 6.32
CA VAL A 228 -11.88 -1.66 5.72
C VAL A 228 -13.15 -0.84 5.93
N ASN A 229 -14.34 -1.43 5.75
CA ASN A 229 -15.60 -0.76 6.03
C ASN A 229 -15.73 -0.36 7.51
N LYS A 230 -15.34 -1.23 8.44
CA LYS A 230 -15.34 -0.93 9.88
C LYS A 230 -14.46 0.29 10.19
N MET A 231 -13.23 0.32 9.67
CA MET A 231 -12.31 1.44 9.86
C MET A 231 -12.83 2.74 9.22
N VAL A 232 -13.34 2.68 7.99
CA VAL A 232 -13.92 3.84 7.30
C VAL A 232 -15.12 4.41 8.08
N ARG A 233 -15.96 3.54 8.68
CA ARG A 233 -17.09 3.96 9.53
C ARG A 233 -16.64 4.57 10.85
N ALA A 234 -15.57 4.04 11.45
CA ALA A 234 -14.96 4.58 12.67
C ALA A 234 -14.15 5.88 12.41
N GLY A 235 -13.83 6.17 11.14
CA GLY A 235 -12.98 7.28 10.73
C GLY A 235 -11.49 7.07 10.98
N ARG A 236 -11.10 5.89 11.47
CA ARG A 236 -9.75 5.50 11.86
C ARG A 236 -9.62 3.98 11.95
N ALA A 237 -8.38 3.50 12.02
CA ALA A 237 -8.05 2.10 12.19
C ALA A 237 -8.51 1.61 13.58
N VAL A 238 -9.31 0.55 13.57
CA VAL A 238 -9.87 -0.10 14.77
C VAL A 238 -9.85 -1.59 14.54
N LYS A 239 -9.66 -2.38 15.61
CA LYS A 239 -9.64 -3.84 15.54
C LYS A 239 -10.93 -4.39 14.93
N CYS A 240 -10.83 -5.38 14.05
CA CYS A 240 -11.95 -5.95 13.30
C CYS A 240 -12.96 -6.65 14.22
N TYR A 241 -12.48 -7.51 15.12
CA TYR A 241 -13.28 -8.30 16.05
C TYR A 241 -12.69 -8.16 17.47
N PRO A 242 -13.11 -7.18 18.28
CA PRO A 242 -12.62 -6.95 19.64
C PRO A 242 -12.71 -8.15 20.58
N GLU A 243 -13.74 -8.97 20.37
CA GLU A 243 -14.01 -10.20 21.10
C GLU A 243 -13.11 -11.38 20.71
N ASP A 244 -12.33 -11.28 19.61
CA ASP A 244 -11.48 -12.37 19.17
C ASP A 244 -10.21 -12.47 20.03
N PRO A 245 -10.04 -13.54 20.82
CA PRO A 245 -8.91 -13.67 21.74
C PRO A 245 -7.56 -13.74 21.02
N ARG A 246 -7.53 -14.07 19.72
CA ARG A 246 -6.29 -14.10 18.92
C ARG A 246 -5.62 -12.72 18.86
N HIS A 247 -6.40 -11.64 18.92
CA HIS A 247 -5.89 -10.27 18.81
C HIS A 247 -6.00 -9.50 20.13
N ALA A 248 -6.08 -10.20 21.27
CA ALA A 248 -6.21 -9.57 22.59
C ALA A 248 -5.07 -8.62 22.94
N ALA A 249 -3.86 -8.85 22.40
CA ALA A 249 -2.70 -8.00 22.62
C ALA A 249 -2.71 -6.68 21.81
N LEU A 250 -3.53 -6.60 20.75
CA LEU A 250 -3.68 -5.38 19.96
C LEU A 250 -4.70 -4.45 20.63
N PRO A 251 -4.60 -3.12 20.49
CA PRO A 251 -5.61 -2.20 20.98
C PRO A 251 -6.89 -2.29 20.14
N ASP A 252 -8.03 -1.90 20.71
CA ASP A 252 -9.28 -1.76 19.94
C ASP A 252 -9.26 -0.53 19.02
N ASP A 253 -8.54 0.51 19.44
CA ASP A 253 -8.30 1.74 18.69
C ASP A 253 -6.80 1.96 18.49
N TYR A 254 -6.33 1.87 17.24
CA TYR A 254 -4.90 1.98 16.92
C TYR A 254 -4.35 3.40 17.05
N LEU A 255 -5.17 4.40 17.37
CA LEU A 255 -4.71 5.77 17.67
C LEU A 255 -4.66 6.06 19.17
N GLU A 256 -5.08 5.14 20.03
CA GLU A 256 -5.12 5.35 21.50
C GLU A 256 -3.75 5.76 22.07
N ARG A 257 -2.68 5.14 21.56
CA ARG A 257 -1.30 5.35 22.04
C ARG A 257 -0.44 6.12 21.03
N ALA A 258 -1.07 6.93 20.18
CA ALA A 258 -0.39 7.61 19.07
C ALA A 258 0.82 8.47 19.49
N ALA A 259 0.78 9.11 20.66
CA ALA A 259 1.87 9.94 21.16
C ALA A 259 3.13 9.14 21.54
N GLU A 260 2.96 7.86 21.90
CA GLU A 260 4.03 6.97 22.39
C GLU A 260 4.92 6.43 21.25
N VAL A 261 4.40 6.38 20.01
CA VAL A 261 5.15 5.88 18.86
C VAL A 261 6.20 6.91 18.43
N SER A 262 7.47 6.62 18.70
CA SER A 262 8.59 7.53 18.40
C SER A 262 8.99 7.55 16.92
N THR A 263 8.57 6.58 16.11
CA THR A 263 8.93 6.45 14.70
C THR A 263 8.47 7.67 13.89
N PRO A 264 9.38 8.42 13.24
CA PRO A 264 9.02 9.48 12.31
C PRO A 264 8.37 8.89 11.05
N ILE A 265 7.34 9.58 10.53
CA ILE A 265 6.54 9.09 9.40
C ILE A 265 6.48 10.16 8.31
N LEU A 266 6.78 9.78 7.07
CA LEU A 266 6.49 10.56 5.88
C LEU A 266 5.20 10.04 5.25
N PHE A 267 4.15 10.86 5.28
CA PHE A 267 2.91 10.60 4.57
C PHE A 267 2.99 11.12 3.14
N LEU A 268 2.87 10.22 2.15
CA LEU A 268 2.83 10.57 0.73
C LEU A 268 1.43 10.35 0.18
N THR A 269 0.88 11.30 -0.57
CA THR A 269 -0.38 11.05 -1.30
C THR A 269 -0.46 11.84 -2.59
N GLY A 270 -0.95 11.18 -3.64
CA GLY A 270 -1.29 11.83 -4.90
C GLY A 270 -2.55 12.68 -4.78
N ASP A 271 -2.59 13.83 -5.47
CA ASP A 271 -3.78 14.69 -5.53
C ASP A 271 -4.89 14.14 -6.46
N ARG A 272 -4.60 13.08 -7.22
CA ARG A 272 -5.56 12.32 -8.05
C ARG A 272 -5.84 10.92 -7.51
N ASN A 273 -5.60 10.69 -6.22
CA ASN A 273 -5.90 9.41 -5.58
C ASN A 273 -7.42 9.23 -5.39
N ASN A 274 -8.02 8.38 -6.24
CA ASN A 274 -9.45 8.06 -6.22
C ASN A 274 -9.78 6.77 -5.44
N VAL A 275 -8.80 6.23 -4.70
CA VAL A 275 -8.95 5.06 -3.82
C VAL A 275 -9.07 5.54 -2.38
N PHE A 276 -8.05 6.26 -1.93
CA PHE A 276 -7.98 6.88 -0.61
C PHE A 276 -7.82 8.40 -0.78
N THR A 277 -8.83 9.17 -0.38
CA THR A 277 -8.91 10.60 -0.70
C THR A 277 -7.91 11.45 0.11
N ASP A 278 -8.38 12.03 1.19
CA ASP A 278 -7.68 12.88 2.14
C ASP A 278 -7.09 12.07 3.30
N SER A 279 -6.98 10.74 3.17
CA SER A 279 -6.57 9.81 4.22
C SER A 279 -5.29 10.23 4.92
N ASN A 280 -4.21 10.46 4.15
CA ASN A 280 -2.91 10.82 4.71
C ASN A 280 -2.86 12.25 5.27
N ILE A 281 -3.66 13.17 4.72
CA ILE A 281 -3.79 14.54 5.24
C ILE A 281 -4.42 14.51 6.64
N VAL A 282 -5.52 13.75 6.79
CA VAL A 282 -6.20 13.59 8.07
C VAL A 282 -5.33 12.83 9.08
N CYS A 283 -4.67 11.76 8.65
CA CYS A 283 -3.78 10.97 9.51
C CYS A 283 -2.64 11.84 10.04
N HIS A 284 -1.96 12.58 9.15
CA HIS A 284 -0.90 13.52 9.52
C HIS A 284 -1.40 14.55 10.53
N GLY A 285 -2.55 15.21 10.27
CA GLY A 285 -3.09 16.21 11.18
C GLY A 285 -3.47 15.66 12.57
N ILE A 286 -3.89 14.40 12.67
CA ILE A 286 -4.15 13.75 13.98
C ILE A 286 -2.84 13.47 14.71
N LEU A 287 -1.86 12.87 14.03
CA LEU A 287 -0.60 12.50 14.64
C LEU A 287 0.28 13.71 14.96
N ASP A 288 0.22 14.78 14.17
CA ASP A 288 0.92 16.03 14.46
C ASP A 288 0.35 16.73 15.70
N ARG A 289 -0.95 16.58 16.00
CA ARG A 289 -1.49 17.03 17.29
C ARG A 289 -1.00 16.19 18.48
N ALA A 290 -0.81 14.89 18.27
CA ALA A 290 -0.32 13.98 19.31
C ALA A 290 1.20 14.13 19.55
N ALA A 291 1.96 14.44 18.49
CA ALA A 291 3.41 14.58 18.50
C ALA A 291 3.87 15.65 17.49
N PRO A 292 3.80 16.95 17.86
CA PRO A 292 4.09 18.06 16.95
C PRO A 292 5.47 17.98 16.32
N GLY A 293 5.52 18.10 14.99
CA GLY A 293 6.77 18.15 14.22
C GLY A 293 7.48 16.81 14.00
N ARG A 294 6.91 15.69 14.48
CA ARG A 294 7.49 14.34 14.28
C ARG A 294 7.26 13.78 12.88
N HIS A 295 6.15 14.17 12.24
CA HIS A 295 5.70 13.58 10.99
C HIS A 295 5.66 14.60 9.86
N GLU A 296 5.99 14.15 8.64
CA GLU A 296 5.98 14.95 7.42
C GLU A 296 4.82 14.54 6.53
N LEU A 297 4.31 15.48 5.73
CA LEU A 297 3.30 15.25 4.71
C LEU A 297 3.79 15.82 3.37
N GLN A 298 3.74 15.02 2.32
CA GLN A 298 3.97 15.51 0.96
C GLN A 298 2.82 15.11 0.03
N LEU A 299 2.25 16.13 -0.61
CA LEU A 299 1.27 15.98 -1.68
C LEU A 299 2.01 15.87 -3.01
N LEU A 300 1.60 14.93 -3.85
CA LEU A 300 2.22 14.64 -5.14
C LEU A 300 1.27 15.11 -6.26
N PRO A 301 1.49 16.29 -6.86
CA PRO A 301 0.60 16.83 -7.88
C PRO A 301 0.59 15.97 -9.14
N GLY A 302 -0.59 15.64 -9.63
CA GLY A 302 -0.79 14.84 -10.83
C GLY A 302 -0.54 13.35 -10.65
N TYR A 303 -0.33 12.86 -9.43
CA TYR A 303 -0.14 11.44 -9.12
C TYR A 303 -1.44 10.81 -8.59
N GLY A 304 -1.71 9.56 -9.01
CA GLY A 304 -2.79 8.71 -8.52
C GLY A 304 -2.42 7.94 -7.24
N HIS A 305 -3.11 6.82 -7.01
CA HIS A 305 -2.96 6.01 -5.81
C HIS A 305 -1.65 5.19 -5.79
N ILE A 306 -1.35 4.49 -6.89
CA ILE A 306 -0.16 3.62 -7.00
C ILE A 306 0.95 4.23 -7.88
N ASP A 307 0.64 5.31 -8.63
CA ASP A 307 1.64 6.08 -9.41
C ASP A 307 2.92 6.41 -8.64
N PRO A 308 2.90 6.74 -7.33
CA PRO A 308 4.12 7.01 -6.58
C PRO A 308 5.11 5.83 -6.51
N ILE A 309 4.67 4.61 -6.86
CA ILE A 309 5.49 3.40 -6.89
C ILE A 309 5.76 2.94 -8.32
N ILE A 310 4.72 2.86 -9.17
CA ILE A 310 4.82 2.26 -10.51
C ILE A 310 4.88 3.27 -11.67
N GLY A 311 4.85 4.57 -11.36
CA GLY A 311 4.87 5.63 -12.37
C GLY A 311 6.23 5.71 -13.06
N LYS A 312 6.24 5.88 -14.38
CA LYS A 312 7.49 5.95 -15.18
C LYS A 312 8.43 7.09 -14.75
N ASN A 313 7.87 8.16 -14.21
CA ASN A 313 8.62 9.32 -13.72
C ASN A 313 8.72 9.36 -12.18
N ALA A 314 8.28 8.32 -11.45
CA ALA A 314 8.34 8.28 -9.99
C ALA A 314 9.79 8.41 -9.48
N HIS A 315 10.76 7.87 -10.22
CA HIS A 315 12.19 8.02 -9.91
C HIS A 315 12.71 9.47 -10.00
N ILE A 316 12.01 10.36 -10.68
CA ILE A 316 12.35 11.78 -10.79
C ILE A 316 11.61 12.59 -9.73
N ASP A 317 10.30 12.34 -9.59
CA ASP A 317 9.43 13.24 -8.84
C ASP A 317 9.19 12.79 -7.40
N VAL A 318 9.27 11.47 -7.13
CA VAL A 318 8.79 10.83 -5.89
C VAL A 318 9.91 10.17 -5.11
N PHE A 319 10.64 9.23 -5.70
CA PHE A 319 11.66 8.44 -4.99
C PHE A 319 12.76 9.31 -4.33
N PRO A 320 13.21 10.44 -4.93
CA PRO A 320 14.13 11.34 -4.23
C PRO A 320 13.60 11.83 -2.89
N ARG A 321 12.28 12.08 -2.76
CA ARG A 321 11.65 12.52 -1.52
C ARG A 321 11.64 11.43 -0.45
N MET A 322 11.39 10.19 -0.86
CA MET A 322 11.45 9.03 0.03
C MET A 322 12.88 8.83 0.56
N VAL A 323 13.85 8.83 -0.35
CA VAL A 323 15.27 8.64 -0.02
C VAL A 323 15.80 9.76 0.86
N ASP A 324 15.50 11.02 0.53
CA ASP A 324 15.89 12.19 1.31
C ASP A 324 15.36 12.12 2.75
N PHE A 325 14.08 11.76 2.92
CA PHE A 325 13.51 11.52 4.25
C PHE A 325 14.24 10.41 5.01
N ILE A 326 14.42 9.24 4.39
CA ILE A 326 15.10 8.10 5.03
C ILE A 326 16.53 8.48 5.43
N LYS A 327 17.29 9.14 4.55
CA LYS A 327 18.66 9.59 4.83
C LYS A 327 18.75 10.58 5.99
N ARG A 328 17.80 11.51 6.10
CA ARG A 328 17.72 12.41 7.27
C ARG A 328 17.46 11.64 8.56
N GLN A 329 16.56 10.66 8.55
CA GLN A 329 16.29 9.82 9.73
C GLN A 329 17.44 8.86 10.04
N ALA A 330 18.24 8.51 9.04
CA ALA A 330 19.51 7.81 9.19
C ALA A 330 20.64 8.70 9.75
N GLY A 331 20.41 10.00 10.01
CA GLY A 331 21.45 10.91 10.48
C GLY A 331 22.53 11.22 9.43
N VAL A 332 22.27 10.91 8.15
CA VAL A 332 23.17 11.27 7.03
C VAL A 332 22.89 12.72 6.68
N SER A 333 23.84 13.60 6.99
CA SER A 333 23.66 15.06 7.00
C SER A 333 23.95 15.77 5.67
N GLU A 334 24.11 15.07 4.55
CA GLU A 334 24.21 15.71 3.25
C GLU A 334 22.82 15.86 2.59
N PRO A 335 22.34 17.10 2.32
CA PRO A 335 21.14 17.32 1.54
C PRO A 335 21.29 16.68 0.16
N TRP A 336 20.28 15.94 -0.29
CA TRP A 336 20.26 15.35 -1.62
C TRP A 336 20.49 16.44 -2.70
N GLN A 337 21.68 16.43 -3.31
CA GLN A 337 21.99 17.29 -4.46
C GLN A 337 21.53 16.60 -5.74
N ARG A 338 20.73 17.33 -6.54
CA ARG A 338 20.05 16.91 -7.78
C ARG A 338 21.00 16.54 -8.95
N ALA A 339 22.26 16.22 -8.68
CA ALA A 339 23.34 16.17 -9.66
C ALA A 339 23.80 14.72 -9.92
N SER A 340 23.14 14.02 -10.86
CA SER A 340 23.74 12.94 -11.69
C SER A 340 22.77 12.18 -12.62
N MET A 341 21.52 12.61 -12.84
CA MET A 341 20.62 11.94 -13.80
C MET A 341 20.55 12.63 -15.18
N ARG A 342 21.66 13.20 -15.64
CA ARG A 342 21.86 13.55 -17.05
C ARG A 342 22.98 12.70 -17.63
N THR A 343 22.66 11.45 -17.94
CA THR A 343 23.21 10.67 -19.06
C THR A 343 22.26 9.53 -19.34
#